data_AF-E1YCZ3-F1
#
_entry.id   AF-E1YCZ3-F1
#
_cell.length_a   1.000
_cell.length_b   1.000
_cell.length_c   1.000
_cell.angle_alpha   90.00
_cell.angle_beta   90.00
_cell.angle_gamma   90.00
#
_symmetry.space_group_name_H-M   'P 1'
#
loop_
_entity.id
_entity.type
_entity.pdbx_description
1 polymer ?
#
loop_
_entity_poly.entity_id
_entity_poly.type
_entity_poly.pdbx_seq_one_letter_code
_entity_poly.pdbx_strand_id
1 'polypeptide(L)'
;MGYRYFSKKPERMLPAVLDGSSISLERISQISSKNGIMEWSLEARSAIYSEDKKEAFFKDLTVTFFTKDNQEVYLSADKGTLKTESGNIEINGNVVIKNNDYMLKTGKINYDNKKRIIQSKAPVELTGKSSNLIASSMAIDLNTNKAELIGKVDGIFGDNLSL
;
A
#
# COMPACT_ATOMS: atom_id res chain seq x y z
N MET A 1 14.32 3.78 -19.17
CA MET A 1 13.47 4.56 -18.24
C MET A 1 14.12 4.53 -16.88
N GLY A 2 14.74 5.63 -16.46
CA GLY A 2 15.53 5.69 -15.23
C GLY A 2 14.69 6.22 -14.07
N TYR A 3 14.48 5.41 -13.04
CA TYR A 3 13.99 5.90 -11.75
C TYR A 3 15.11 6.72 -11.11
N ARG A 4 14.93 8.04 -10.98
CA ARG A 4 15.87 8.90 -10.27
C ARG A 4 15.40 9.05 -8.82
N TYR A 5 16.08 8.34 -7.92
CA TYR A 5 15.95 8.52 -6.48
C TYR A 5 16.48 9.91 -6.10
N PHE A 6 15.58 10.82 -5.71
CA PHE A 6 15.96 12.06 -5.05
C PHE A 6 15.69 11.91 -3.55
N SER A 7 16.71 11.48 -2.80
CA SER A 7 16.73 11.72 -1.36
C SER A 7 16.96 13.21 -1.13
N LYS A 8 15.93 13.96 -0.74
CA LYS A 8 16.09 15.36 -0.31
C LYS A 8 16.39 15.38 1.19
N LYS A 9 17.69 15.54 1.49
CA LYS A 9 18.35 15.98 2.75
C LYS A 9 18.47 14.98 3.92
N PRO A 10 19.60 15.03 4.67
CA PRO A 10 19.98 14.02 5.66
C PRO A 10 19.64 14.50 7.07
N GLU A 11 18.45 14.16 7.58
CA GLU A 11 18.22 14.25 9.03
C GLU A 11 18.49 12.88 9.64
N ARG A 12 19.74 12.73 10.10
CA ARG A 12 20.36 11.54 10.69
C ARG A 12 20.47 10.35 9.72
N MET A 13 21.68 10.14 9.20
CA MET A 13 22.07 8.80 8.73
C MET A 13 21.95 7.86 9.93
N LEU A 14 20.86 7.11 9.99
CA LEU A 14 20.65 6.07 10.99
C LEU A 14 21.63 4.94 10.71
N PRO A 15 22.11 4.23 11.74
CA PRO A 15 23.07 3.16 11.53
C PRO A 15 22.39 2.07 10.68
N ALA A 16 22.81 1.96 9.42
CA ALA A 16 22.55 0.77 8.64
C ALA A 16 23.37 -0.36 9.27
N VAL A 17 22.71 -1.38 9.81
CA VAL A 17 23.40 -2.56 10.34
C VAL A 17 23.50 -3.57 9.22
N LEU A 18 24.74 -3.92 8.86
CA LEU A 18 25.04 -4.98 7.92
C LEU A 18 25.19 -6.29 8.70
N ASP A 19 24.44 -7.31 8.31
CA ASP A 19 24.57 -8.66 8.82
C ASP A 19 24.52 -9.65 7.65
N GLY A 20 25.69 -10.17 7.28
CA GLY A 20 25.86 -10.97 6.07
C GLY A 20 25.37 -10.24 4.82
N SER A 21 24.37 -10.81 4.15
CA SER A 21 23.72 -10.30 2.93
C SER A 21 22.54 -9.35 3.19
N SER A 22 22.33 -8.96 4.45
CA SER A 22 21.16 -8.17 4.85
C SER A 22 21.55 -6.78 5.37
N ILE A 23 20.74 -5.78 5.02
CA ILE A 23 20.87 -4.39 5.45
C ILE A 23 19.63 -4.05 6.28
N SER A 24 19.83 -3.67 7.55
CA SER A 24 18.75 -3.24 8.45
C SER A 24 18.81 -1.73 8.68
N LEU A 25 17.64 -1.10 8.62
CA LEU A 25 17.45 0.34 8.77
C LEU A 25 16.27 0.59 9.72
N GLU A 26 16.44 1.51 10.66
CA GLU A 26 15.36 2.03 11.50
C GLU A 26 14.82 3.34 10.93
N ARG A 27 13.61 3.74 11.32
CA ARG A 27 12.88 4.97 10.93
C ARG A 27 13.08 5.37 9.46
N ILE A 28 12.38 4.66 8.59
CA ILE A 28 12.40 4.92 7.16
C ILE A 28 11.46 6.07 6.81
N SER A 29 11.95 6.99 5.98
CA SER A 29 11.12 7.91 5.20
C SER A 29 11.65 7.95 3.78
N GLN A 30 10.77 7.69 2.81
CA GLN A 30 11.07 7.66 1.39
C GLN A 30 9.98 8.39 0.62
N ILE A 31 10.36 9.10 -0.43
CA ILE A 31 9.43 9.77 -1.33
C ILE A 31 9.85 9.51 -2.78
N SER A 32 8.89 9.43 -3.68
CA SER A 32 9.14 9.44 -5.12
C SER A 32 8.41 10.61 -5.77
N SER A 33 9.05 11.21 -6.75
CA SER A 33 8.46 12.27 -7.55
C SER A 33 8.80 12.10 -9.02
N LYS A 34 7.83 12.36 -9.89
CA LYS A 34 7.98 12.36 -11.34
C LYS A 34 7.60 13.74 -11.87
N ASN A 35 8.52 14.34 -12.65
CA ASN A 35 8.35 15.69 -13.18
C ASN A 35 8.04 16.75 -12.10
N GLY A 36 8.60 16.59 -10.90
CA GLY A 36 8.36 17.49 -9.77
C GLY A 36 7.06 17.24 -8.99
N ILE A 37 6.23 16.29 -9.43
CA ILE A 37 5.00 15.89 -8.76
C ILE A 37 5.30 14.68 -7.88
N MET A 38 4.98 14.76 -6.59
CA MET A 38 5.10 13.62 -5.68
C MET A 38 4.13 12.52 -6.11
N GLU A 39 4.62 11.30 -6.31
CA GLU A 39 3.79 10.15 -6.69
C GLU A 39 3.43 9.30 -5.47
N TRP A 40 4.37 9.18 -4.53
CA TRP A 40 4.13 8.49 -3.27
C TRP A 40 5.12 8.90 -2.17
N SER A 41 4.72 8.70 -0.92
CA SER A 41 5.59 8.69 0.26
C SER A 41 5.42 7.38 1.05
N LEU A 42 6.49 6.90 1.68
CA LEU A 42 6.53 5.72 2.52
C LEU A 42 7.24 6.08 3.82
N GLU A 43 6.60 5.78 4.94
CA GLU A 43 7.20 5.81 6.27
C GLU A 43 7.09 4.41 6.88
N ALA A 44 8.12 3.99 7.60
CA ALA A 44 8.09 2.73 8.34
C ALA A 44 8.97 2.80 9.58
N ARG A 45 8.60 2.07 10.63
CA ARG A 45 9.44 1.97 11.83
C ARG A 45 10.78 1.33 11.52
N SER A 46 10.80 0.27 10.71
CA SER A 46 12.05 -0.33 10.25
C SER A 46 11.90 -1.01 8.90
N ALA A 47 13.02 -1.17 8.22
CA ALA A 47 13.14 -1.98 7.02
C ALA A 47 14.37 -2.88 7.07
N ILE A 48 14.22 -4.07 6.52
CA ILE A 48 15.32 -5.03 6.31
C ILE A 48 15.33 -5.38 4.83
N TYR A 49 16.43 -5.12 4.15
CA TYR A 49 16.65 -5.60 2.80
C TYR A 49 17.54 -6.84 2.84
N SER A 50 17.14 -7.91 2.16
CA SER A 50 17.91 -9.14 2.02
C SER A 50 18.31 -9.32 0.56
N GLU A 51 19.62 -9.25 0.29
CA GLU A 51 20.16 -9.42 -1.06
C GLU A 51 19.94 -10.86 -1.58
N ASP A 52 20.06 -11.86 -0.70
CA ASP A 52 19.87 -13.27 -1.06
C ASP A 52 18.42 -13.58 -1.46
N LYS A 53 17.45 -12.95 -0.78
CA LYS A 53 16.02 -13.14 -1.06
C LYS A 53 15.49 -12.19 -2.12
N LYS A 54 16.23 -11.12 -2.44
CA LYS A 54 15.74 -10.01 -3.29
C LYS A 54 14.43 -9.43 -2.75
N GLU A 55 14.37 -9.27 -1.43
CA GLU A 55 13.18 -8.82 -0.71
C GLU A 55 13.51 -7.69 0.26
N ALA A 56 12.64 -6.67 0.30
CA ALA A 56 12.63 -5.65 1.33
C ALA A 56 11.42 -5.85 2.25
N PHE A 57 11.66 -5.98 3.55
CA PHE A 57 10.66 -6.17 4.59
C PHE A 57 10.49 -4.88 5.37
N PHE A 58 9.27 -4.45 5.60
CA PHE A 58 8.90 -3.23 6.33
C PHE A 58 8.05 -3.59 7.54
N LYS A 59 8.25 -2.89 8.66
CA LYS A 59 7.43 -3.00 9.87
C LYS A 59 6.79 -1.66 10.20
N ASP A 60 5.51 -1.71 10.58
CA ASP A 60 4.66 -0.58 10.96
C ASP A 60 4.76 0.55 9.93
N LEU A 61 4.20 0.29 8.75
CA LEU A 61 4.34 1.15 7.59
C LEU A 61 3.09 2.00 7.33
N THR A 62 3.32 3.19 6.79
CA THR A 62 2.32 4.05 6.17
C THR A 62 2.78 4.46 4.79
N VAL A 63 1.89 4.40 3.80
CA VAL A 63 2.15 4.85 2.42
C VAL A 63 1.08 5.85 2.05
N THR A 64 1.49 6.98 1.47
CA THR A 64 0.57 7.92 0.83
C THR A 64 0.79 7.87 -0.67
N PHE A 65 -0.25 7.59 -1.44
CA PHE A 65 -0.25 7.67 -2.89
C PHE A 65 -0.94 8.96 -3.33
N PHE A 66 -0.30 9.70 -4.24
CA PHE A 66 -0.85 10.91 -4.82
C PHE A 66 -1.38 10.58 -6.21
N THR A 67 -2.69 10.65 -6.39
CA THR A 67 -3.34 10.37 -7.67
C THR A 67 -3.19 11.55 -8.63
N LYS A 68 -3.46 11.33 -9.92
CA LYS A 68 -3.42 12.40 -10.94
C LYS A 68 -4.42 13.52 -10.67
N ASP A 69 -5.50 13.20 -9.95
CA ASP A 69 -6.58 14.14 -9.61
C ASP A 69 -6.30 14.84 -8.26
N ASN A 70 -5.04 14.83 -7.82
CA ASN A 70 -4.61 15.42 -6.55
C ASN A 70 -5.29 14.83 -5.31
N GLN A 71 -5.82 13.61 -5.42
CA GLN A 71 -6.35 12.89 -4.25
C GLN A 71 -5.22 12.13 -3.56
N GLU A 72 -5.32 12.03 -2.24
CA GLU A 72 -4.42 11.25 -1.42
C GLU A 72 -5.10 9.94 -1.01
N VAL A 73 -4.41 8.82 -1.23
CA VAL A 73 -4.82 7.51 -0.75
C VAL A 73 -3.79 7.05 0.28
N TYR A 74 -4.23 6.84 1.50
CA TYR A 74 -3.40 6.41 2.61
C TYR A 74 -3.54 4.91 2.81
N LEU A 75 -2.42 4.22 2.97
CA LEU A 75 -2.34 2.82 3.36
C LEU A 75 -1.55 2.72 4.66
N SER A 76 -2.06 1.99 5.65
CA SER A 76 -1.30 1.61 6.85
C SER A 76 -1.39 0.11 7.08
N ALA A 77 -0.32 -0.50 7.58
CA ALA A 77 -0.27 -1.93 7.92
C ALA A 77 0.86 -2.26 8.89
N ASP A 78 0.79 -3.44 9.50
CA ASP A 78 1.83 -3.93 10.40
C ASP A 78 3.10 -4.35 9.64
N LYS A 79 2.94 -4.96 8.45
CA LYS A 79 4.05 -5.53 7.67
C LYS A 79 3.86 -5.34 6.18
N GLY A 80 4.97 -5.08 5.49
CA GLY A 80 5.05 -5.04 4.03
C GLY A 80 6.26 -5.81 3.53
N THR A 81 6.12 -6.51 2.40
CA THR A 81 7.23 -7.17 1.70
C THR A 81 7.21 -6.74 0.24
N LEU A 82 8.32 -6.20 -0.26
CA LEU A 82 8.54 -5.88 -1.66
C LEU A 82 9.54 -6.88 -2.24
N LYS A 83 9.12 -7.62 -3.28
CA LYS A 83 10.01 -8.47 -4.09
C LYS A 83 10.67 -7.58 -5.14
N THR A 84 11.94 -7.23 -4.97
CA THR A 84 12.60 -6.15 -5.72
C THR A 84 12.78 -6.46 -7.20
N GLU A 85 12.90 -7.74 -7.57
CA GLU A 85 13.02 -8.15 -8.98
C GLU A 85 11.69 -8.08 -9.75
N SER A 86 10.58 -8.44 -9.12
CA SER A 86 9.26 -8.49 -9.78
C SER A 86 8.44 -7.21 -9.59
N GLY A 87 8.71 -6.46 -8.51
CA GLY A 87 7.86 -5.37 -8.03
C GLY A 87 6.59 -5.83 -7.32
N ASN A 88 6.41 -7.14 -7.09
CA ASN A 88 5.26 -7.65 -6.36
C ASN A 88 5.34 -7.27 -4.88
N ILE A 89 4.20 -6.94 -4.29
CA ILE A 89 4.11 -6.48 -2.90
C ILE A 89 3.13 -7.36 -2.13
N GLU A 90 3.49 -7.70 -0.90
CA GLU A 90 2.60 -8.34 0.07
C GLU A 90 2.48 -7.45 1.31
N ILE A 91 1.26 -7.05 1.67
CA ILE A 91 0.96 -6.25 2.85
C ILE A 91 0.12 -7.09 3.80
N ASN A 92 0.46 -7.14 5.09
CA ASN A 92 -0.17 -8.03 6.05
C ASN A 92 -0.34 -7.35 7.41
N GLY A 93 -1.45 -7.67 8.10
CA GLY A 93 -1.75 -7.21 9.46
C GLY A 93 -2.36 -5.81 9.47
N ASN A 94 -3.55 -5.69 10.07
CA ASN A 94 -4.29 -4.44 10.25
C ASN A 94 -4.26 -3.50 9.03
N VAL A 95 -4.50 -4.05 7.83
CA VAL A 95 -4.40 -3.29 6.59
C VAL A 95 -5.59 -2.35 6.49
N VAL A 96 -5.31 -1.05 6.47
CA VAL A 96 -6.30 0.00 6.25
C VAL A 96 -5.89 0.81 5.04
N ILE A 97 -6.78 0.94 4.07
CA ILE A 97 -6.62 1.84 2.92
C ILE A 97 -7.76 2.84 2.98
N LYS A 98 -7.48 4.14 2.89
CA LYS A 98 -8.52 5.17 2.94
C LYS A 98 -8.19 6.40 2.12
N ASN A 99 -9.24 7.09 1.69
CA ASN A 99 -9.20 8.47 1.21
C ASN A 99 -10.40 9.22 1.83
N ASN A 100 -10.76 10.37 1.27
CA ASN A 100 -11.91 11.17 1.74
C ASN A 100 -13.28 10.53 1.46
N ASP A 101 -13.34 9.53 0.57
CA ASP A 101 -14.59 8.95 0.09
C ASP A 101 -14.86 7.55 0.62
N TYR A 102 -13.81 6.78 0.91
CA TYR A 102 -13.93 5.42 1.40
C TYR A 102 -12.79 5.00 2.35
N MET A 103 -13.06 3.92 3.09
CA MET A 103 -12.11 3.18 3.91
C MET A 103 -12.29 1.67 3.65
N LEU A 104 -11.21 1.00 3.28
CA LEU A 104 -11.10 -0.44 3.16
C LEU A 104 -10.28 -0.99 4.32
N LYS A 105 -10.80 -2.01 5.00
CA LYS A 105 -10.09 -2.80 6.00
C LYS A 105 -9.94 -4.25 5.56
N THR A 106 -8.77 -4.83 5.76
CA THR A 106 -8.52 -6.25 5.51
C THR A 106 -7.30 -6.77 6.26
N GLY A 107 -7.13 -8.10 6.32
CA GLY A 107 -5.97 -8.72 6.96
C GLY A 107 -4.74 -8.80 6.05
N LYS A 108 -4.93 -8.85 4.73
CA LYS A 108 -3.84 -9.05 3.76
C LYS A 108 -4.16 -8.43 2.39
N ILE A 109 -3.14 -7.88 1.74
CA ILE A 109 -3.18 -7.48 0.33
C ILE A 109 -1.98 -8.08 -0.39
N ASN A 110 -2.19 -8.53 -1.63
CA ASN A 110 -1.13 -8.86 -2.58
C ASN A 110 -1.29 -7.97 -3.81
N TYR A 111 -0.18 -7.41 -4.26
CA TYR A 111 -0.10 -6.65 -5.50
C TYR A 111 0.78 -7.41 -6.50
N ASP A 112 0.21 -7.72 -7.66
CA ASP A 112 0.92 -8.24 -8.82
C ASP A 112 1.27 -7.07 -9.74
N ASN A 113 2.55 -6.72 -9.80
CA ASN A 113 3.03 -5.57 -10.57
C ASN A 113 2.88 -5.78 -12.09
N LYS A 114 3.09 -7.02 -12.55
CA LYS A 114 3.00 -7.35 -13.98
C LYS A 114 1.55 -7.26 -14.47
N LYS A 115 0.60 -7.77 -13.69
CA LYS A 115 -0.83 -7.74 -14.04
C LYS A 115 -1.51 -6.44 -13.64
N ARG A 116 -0.88 -5.64 -12.77
CA ARG A 116 -1.45 -4.44 -12.14
C ARG A 116 -2.73 -4.77 -11.36
N ILE A 117 -2.71 -5.89 -10.64
CA ILE A 117 -3.87 -6.39 -9.88
C ILE A 117 -3.57 -6.32 -8.38
N ILE A 118 -4.51 -5.78 -7.62
CA ILE A 118 -4.53 -5.82 -6.14
C ILE A 118 -5.53 -6.89 -5.72
N GLN A 119 -5.15 -7.78 -4.80
CA GLN A 119 -6.01 -8.85 -4.30
C GLN A 119 -5.93 -8.99 -2.79
N SER A 120 -7.09 -9.10 -2.15
CA SER A 120 -7.22 -9.66 -0.81
C SER A 120 -7.95 -10.98 -0.91
N LYS A 121 -7.32 -12.06 -0.41
CA LYS A 121 -7.99 -13.35 -0.19
C LYS A 121 -8.54 -13.48 1.24
N ALA A 122 -8.41 -12.43 2.04
CA ALA A 122 -8.96 -12.33 3.37
C ALA A 122 -10.27 -11.52 3.32
N PRO A 123 -11.14 -11.63 4.36
CA PRO A 123 -12.32 -10.78 4.45
C PRO A 123 -11.97 -9.30 4.30
N VAL A 124 -12.86 -8.59 3.62
CA VAL A 124 -12.76 -7.15 3.39
C VAL A 124 -14.00 -6.45 3.93
N GLU A 125 -13.80 -5.28 4.49
CA GLU A 125 -14.86 -4.33 4.83
C GLU A 125 -14.57 -3.02 4.11
N LEU A 126 -15.48 -2.57 3.26
CA LEU A 126 -15.39 -1.34 2.49
C LEU A 126 -16.51 -0.40 2.91
N THR A 127 -16.14 0.65 3.64
CA THR A 127 -17.05 1.69 4.10
C THR A 127 -16.89 2.93 3.22
N GLY A 128 -17.95 3.35 2.55
CA GLY A 128 -18.07 4.62 1.85
C GLY A 128 -18.97 5.60 2.61
N LYS A 129 -19.21 6.79 2.05
CA LYS A 129 -20.06 7.84 2.67
C LYS A 129 -21.47 7.35 3.03
N SER A 130 -22.04 6.51 2.18
CA SER A 130 -23.43 6.08 2.28
C SER A 130 -23.59 4.58 2.03
N SER A 131 -22.50 3.82 2.10
CA SER A 131 -22.51 2.39 1.85
C SER A 131 -21.53 1.68 2.77
N ASN A 132 -21.89 0.50 3.25
CA ASN A 132 -20.93 -0.43 3.86
C ASN A 132 -21.05 -1.78 3.16
N LEU A 133 -19.92 -2.32 2.71
CA LEU A 133 -19.83 -3.60 2.00
C LEU A 133 -18.88 -4.53 2.73
N ILE A 134 -19.30 -5.77 2.94
CA ILE A 134 -18.46 -6.83 3.50
C ILE A 134 -18.38 -7.94 2.46
N ALA A 135 -17.20 -8.48 2.21
CA ALA A 135 -17.01 -9.61 1.32
C ALA A 135 -15.92 -10.56 1.82
N SER A 136 -15.91 -11.79 1.29
CA SER A 136 -14.92 -12.80 1.68
C SER A 136 -13.54 -12.55 1.05
N SER A 137 -13.52 -11.90 -0.11
CA SER A 137 -12.31 -11.50 -0.82
C SER A 137 -12.59 -10.33 -1.78
N MET A 138 -11.51 -9.73 -2.28
CA MET A 138 -11.55 -8.62 -3.22
C MET A 138 -10.46 -8.75 -4.27
N ALA A 139 -10.75 -8.34 -5.50
CA ALA A 139 -9.77 -8.08 -6.53
C ALA A 139 -10.01 -6.70 -7.16
N ILE A 140 -8.94 -5.97 -7.47
CA ILE A 140 -8.99 -4.70 -8.20
C ILE A 140 -8.00 -4.79 -9.35
N ASP A 141 -8.48 -4.56 -10.57
CA ASP A 141 -7.65 -4.41 -11.76
C ASP A 141 -7.42 -2.92 -12.03
N LEU A 142 -6.19 -2.46 -11.85
CA LEU A 142 -5.82 -1.06 -12.02
C LEU A 142 -5.74 -0.63 -13.49
N ASN A 143 -5.72 -1.57 -14.45
CA ASN A 143 -5.74 -1.23 -15.88
C ASN A 143 -7.16 -0.84 -16.33
N THR A 144 -8.16 -1.52 -15.78
CA THR A 144 -9.58 -1.30 -16.12
C THR A 144 -10.31 -0.46 -15.07
N ASN A 145 -9.67 -0.20 -13.93
CA ASN A 145 -10.24 0.44 -12.76
C ASN A 145 -11.51 -0.26 -12.25
N LYS A 146 -11.54 -1.60 -12.35
CA LYS A 146 -12.66 -2.44 -11.91
C LYS A 146 -12.33 -3.11 -10.59
N ALA A 147 -13.28 -3.06 -9.67
CA ALA A 147 -13.23 -3.77 -8.40
C ALA A 147 -14.27 -4.90 -8.39
N GLU A 148 -13.87 -6.06 -7.91
CA GLU A 148 -14.71 -7.24 -7.73
C GLU A 148 -14.66 -7.68 -6.27
N LEU A 149 -15.84 -7.80 -5.65
CA LEU A 149 -16.04 -8.36 -4.33
C LEU A 149 -16.63 -9.75 -4.48
N ILE A 150 -16.04 -10.75 -3.83
CA ILE A 150 -16.35 -12.16 -4.08
C ILE A 150 -16.71 -12.86 -2.76
N GLY A 151 -17.67 -13.78 -2.83
CA GLY A 151 -18.12 -14.61 -1.72
C GLY A 151 -19.41 -14.10 -1.08
N LYS A 152 -19.50 -14.16 0.26
CA LYS A 152 -20.66 -13.66 1.02
C LYS A 152 -20.64 -12.13 1.03
N VAL A 153 -21.03 -11.53 -0.09
CA VAL A 153 -21.14 -10.08 -0.23
C VAL A 153 -22.42 -9.63 0.48
N ASP A 154 -22.28 -8.82 1.52
CA ASP A 154 -23.38 -8.17 2.24
C ASP A 154 -23.17 -6.66 2.17
N GLY A 155 -24.27 -5.90 2.05
CA GLY A 155 -24.21 -4.49 1.72
C GLY A 155 -25.40 -3.70 2.25
N ILE A 156 -25.10 -2.59 2.93
CA ILE A 156 -26.09 -1.60 3.32
C ILE A 156 -25.81 -0.33 2.52
N PHE A 157 -26.82 0.17 1.82
CA PHE A 157 -26.79 1.46 1.13
C PHE A 157 -27.81 2.37 1.79
N GLY A 158 -27.35 3.51 2.30
CA GLY A 158 -28.20 4.56 2.84
C GLY A 158 -28.42 5.63 1.79
N ASP A 159 -29.66 5.88 1.39
CA ASP A 159 -29.98 7.09 0.62
C ASP A 159 -30.11 8.27 1.59
N ASN A 160 -29.25 9.28 1.45
CA ASN A 160 -29.59 10.62 1.93
C ASN A 160 -30.33 11.34 0.80
N LEU A 161 -31.58 10.93 0.57
CA LEU A 161 -32.53 11.71 -0.24
C LEU A 161 -32.86 12.97 0.57
N SER A 162 -32.11 14.03 0.32
CA SER A 162 -32.57 15.37 0.66
C SER A 162 -33.64 15.74 -0.37
N LEU A 163 -34.91 15.58 0.00
CA LEU A 163 -36.07 16.09 -0.74
C LEU A 163 -36.09 17.63 -0.73
#